data_AF-A0A7W0QT05-F1
#
_entry.id   AF-A0A7W0QT05-F1
#
_cell.length_a   1.000
_cell.length_b   1.000
_cell.length_c   1.000
_cell.angle_alpha   90.00
_cell.angle_beta   90.00
_cell.angle_gamma   90.00
#
_symmetry.space_group_name_H-M   'P 1'
#
loop_
_entity.id
_entity.type
_entity.pdbx_description
1 polymer ?
#
loop_
_entity_poly.entity_id
_entity_poly.type
_entity_poly.pdbx_seq_one_letter_code
_entity_poly.pdbx_strand_id
1 'polypeptide(L)'
;MSTLKEQLRSDLTAAMKARDELTRATLRMALAAVQTAEVSGAQARDLADEEVLAVIRREAKKRHESADIYQAAGRPALADRELAEAGVLEAYLPRQLDDAAVRALVTAAIAESGA
;
A
#
# COMPACT_ATOMS: atom_id res chain seq x y z
N MET A 1 12.71 -14.70 -5.38
CA MET A 1 11.55 -13.84 -5.65
C MET A 1 10.45 -14.12 -4.65
N SER A 2 9.88 -13.05 -4.09
CA SER A 2 8.76 -13.09 -3.14
C SER A 2 7.47 -13.52 -3.86
N THR A 3 6.62 -14.33 -3.22
CA THR A 3 5.34 -14.77 -3.81
C THR A 3 4.39 -13.59 -4.04
N LEU A 4 4.43 -12.59 -3.17
CA LEU A 4 3.66 -11.36 -3.29
C LEU A 4 4.14 -10.49 -4.48
N LYS A 5 5.45 -10.37 -4.69
CA LYS A 5 6.01 -9.66 -5.85
C LYS A 5 5.58 -10.32 -7.16
N GLU A 6 5.50 -11.64 -7.18
CA GLU A 6 5.01 -12.40 -8.33
C GLU A 6 3.51 -12.18 -8.56
N GLN A 7 2.70 -12.19 -7.49
CA GLN A 7 1.28 -11.85 -7.54
C GLN A 7 1.05 -10.45 -8.13
N LEU A 8 1.77 -9.43 -7.65
CA LEU A 8 1.67 -8.05 -8.16
C LEU A 8 2.00 -7.95 -9.67
N ARG A 9 2.98 -8.73 -10.14
CA ARG A 9 3.34 -8.80 -11.58
C ARG A 9 2.27 -9.50 -12.41
N SER A 10 1.71 -10.59 -11.90
CA SER A 10 0.59 -11.30 -12.54
C SER A 10 -0.62 -10.38 -12.68
N ASP A 11 -0.98 -9.68 -11.61
CA ASP A 11 -2.15 -8.80 -11.59
C ASP A 11 -1.94 -7.54 -12.45
N LEU A 12 -0.71 -7.00 -12.52
CA LEU A 12 -0.38 -5.96 -13.49
C LEU A 12 -0.63 -6.44 -14.92
N THR A 13 -0.23 -7.67 -15.24
CA THR A 13 -0.48 -8.26 -16.57
C THR A 13 -1.97 -8.43 -16.84
N ALA A 14 -2.75 -8.85 -15.83
CA ALA A 14 -4.20 -8.94 -15.93
C ALA A 14 -4.85 -7.56 -16.16
N ALA A 15 -4.46 -6.53 -15.40
CA ALA A 15 -4.94 -5.16 -15.54
C ALA A 15 -4.62 -4.58 -16.93
N MET A 16 -3.44 -4.88 -17.48
CA MET A 16 -3.08 -4.49 -18.85
C MET A 16 -4.01 -5.13 -19.89
N LYS A 17 -4.34 -6.42 -19.75
CA LYS A 17 -5.26 -7.12 -20.66
C LYS A 17 -6.69 -6.61 -20.54
N ALA A 18 -7.13 -6.32 -19.31
CA ALA A 18 -8.45 -5.79 -19.01
C ALA A 18 -8.60 -4.30 -19.36
N ARG A 19 -7.50 -3.61 -19.71
CA ARG A 19 -7.45 -2.15 -19.90
C ARG A 19 -7.89 -1.37 -18.65
N ASP A 20 -7.68 -1.94 -17.48
CA ASP A 20 -7.89 -1.28 -16.20
C ASP A 20 -6.73 -0.31 -15.94
N GLU A 21 -6.95 0.96 -16.28
CA GLU A 21 -5.91 1.99 -16.21
C GLU A 21 -5.49 2.30 -14.76
N LEU A 22 -6.45 2.36 -13.84
CA LEU A 22 -6.22 2.69 -12.43
C LEU A 22 -5.34 1.62 -11.78
N THR A 23 -5.74 0.35 -11.88
CA THR A 23 -4.99 -0.77 -11.31
C THR A 23 -3.63 -0.90 -11.97
N ARG A 24 -3.56 -0.80 -13.31
CA ARG A 24 -2.31 -0.87 -14.06
C ARG A 24 -1.32 0.21 -13.62
N ALA A 25 -1.76 1.47 -13.51
CA ALA A 25 -0.88 2.57 -13.12
C ALA A 25 -0.39 2.39 -11.68
N THR A 26 -1.30 2.03 -10.78
CA THR A 26 -1.01 1.80 -9.36
C THR A 26 -0.01 0.68 -9.15
N LEU A 27 -0.25 -0.50 -9.74
CA LEU A 27 0.63 -1.66 -9.60
C LEU A 27 2.02 -1.42 -10.22
N ARG A 28 2.10 -0.66 -11.33
CA ARG A 28 3.39 -0.29 -11.92
C ARG A 28 4.22 0.56 -10.96
N MET A 29 3.60 1.54 -10.30
CA MET A 29 4.29 2.39 -9.31
C MET A 29 4.66 1.60 -8.04
N ALA A 30 3.80 0.71 -7.58
CA ALA A 30 4.11 -0.17 -6.46
C ALA A 30 5.32 -1.08 -6.75
N LEU A 31 5.36 -1.72 -7.92
CA LEU A 31 6.49 -2.55 -8.34
C LEU A 31 7.78 -1.74 -8.51
N ALA A 32 7.69 -0.50 -8.99
CA ALA A 32 8.84 0.41 -9.04
C ALA A 32 9.36 0.73 -7.63
N ALA A 33 8.47 1.00 -6.67
CA ALA A 33 8.85 1.24 -5.28
C ALA A 33 9.50 0.00 -4.62
N VAL A 34 9.01 -1.20 -4.94
CA VAL A 34 9.65 -2.46 -4.53
C VAL A 34 11.04 -2.56 -5.12
N GLN A 35 11.21 -2.32 -6.43
CA GLN A 35 12.51 -2.35 -7.09
C GLN A 35 13.48 -1.31 -6.51
N THR A 36 13.00 -0.10 -6.18
CA THR A 36 13.80 0.91 -5.49
C THR A 36 14.26 0.40 -4.12
N ALA A 37 13.39 -0.25 -3.36
CA ALA A 37 13.76 -0.81 -2.06
C ALA A 37 14.83 -1.91 -2.20
N GLU A 38 14.71 -2.79 -3.20
CA GLU A 38 15.67 -3.86 -3.51
C GLU A 38 17.10 -3.36 -3.78
N VAL A 39 17.24 -2.15 -4.33
CA VAL A 39 18.55 -1.57 -4.69
C VAL A 39 19.01 -0.47 -3.75
N SER A 40 18.19 -0.09 -2.75
CA SER A 40 18.49 1.03 -1.83
C SER A 40 19.55 0.69 -0.78
N GLY A 41 19.79 -0.58 -0.52
CA GLY A 41 20.80 -1.06 0.44
C GLY A 41 22.22 -1.04 -0.11
N ALA A 42 23.18 -1.47 0.71
CA ALA A 42 24.59 -1.58 0.30
C ALA A 42 24.82 -2.55 -0.87
N GLN A 43 23.91 -3.51 -1.06
CA GLN A 43 23.88 -4.45 -2.18
C GLN A 43 22.44 -4.65 -2.64
N ALA A 44 22.27 -4.86 -3.95
CA ALA A 44 20.97 -5.22 -4.51
C ALA A 44 20.58 -6.63 -4.08
N ARG A 45 19.33 -6.81 -3.63
CA ARG A 45 18.76 -8.12 -3.30
C ARG A 45 17.27 -8.15 -3.52
N ASP A 46 16.73 -9.35 -3.73
CA ASP A 46 15.28 -9.56 -3.69
C ASP A 46 14.73 -9.30 -2.28
N LEU A 47 13.54 -8.70 -2.21
CA LEU A 47 12.78 -8.57 -0.97
C LEU A 47 12.02 -9.87 -0.64
N ALA A 48 11.92 -10.19 0.65
CA ALA A 48 10.98 -11.18 1.17
C ALA A 48 9.55 -10.61 1.20
N ASP A 49 8.54 -11.48 1.32
CA ASP A 49 7.12 -11.07 1.28
C ASP A 49 6.78 -10.00 2.33
N GLU A 50 7.30 -10.14 3.56
CA GLU A 50 7.09 -9.15 4.63
C GLU A 50 7.66 -7.77 4.29
N GLU A 51 8.79 -7.74 3.57
CA GLU A 51 9.41 -6.50 3.16
C GLU A 51 8.65 -5.86 1.99
N VAL A 52 8.13 -6.68 1.08
CA VAL A 52 7.21 -6.21 0.03
C VAL A 52 5.93 -5.65 0.66
N LEU A 53 5.33 -6.34 1.63
CA LEU A 53 4.18 -5.84 2.39
C LEU A 53 4.46 -4.49 3.05
N ALA A 54 5.64 -4.32 3.65
CA ALA A 54 6.04 -3.04 4.24
C ALA A 54 6.12 -1.92 3.20
N VAL A 55 6.62 -2.19 2.00
CA VAL A 55 6.62 -1.24 0.88
C VAL A 55 5.19 -0.90 0.47
N ILE A 56 4.33 -1.89 0.23
CA ILE A 56 2.92 -1.67 -0.18
C ILE A 56 2.17 -0.84 0.88
N ARG A 57 2.35 -1.15 2.17
CA ARG A 57 1.73 -0.40 3.27
C ARG A 57 2.15 1.07 3.27
N ARG A 58 3.44 1.34 3.04
CA ARG A 58 3.96 2.71 2.95
C ARG A 58 3.37 3.45 1.75
N GLU A 59 3.29 2.80 0.59
CA GLU A 59 2.73 3.45 -0.61
C GLU A 59 1.21 3.68 -0.48
N ALA A 60 0.45 2.78 0.15
CA ALA A 60 -0.96 3.01 0.45
C ALA A 60 -1.15 4.21 1.40
N LYS A 61 -0.35 4.29 2.47
CA LYS A 61 -0.38 5.42 3.41
C LYS A 61 -0.08 6.75 2.73
N LYS A 62 0.94 6.81 1.86
CA LYS A 62 1.27 8.02 1.11
C LYS A 62 0.11 8.53 0.27
N ARG A 63 -0.70 7.63 -0.29
CA ARG A 63 -1.89 8.01 -1.06
C ARG A 63 -2.99 8.60 -0.20
N HIS A 64 -3.24 8.03 0.99
CA HIS A 64 -4.13 8.66 1.97
C HIS A 64 -3.66 10.07 2.37
N GLU A 65 -2.36 10.21 2.68
CA GLU A 65 -1.77 11.51 3.01
C GLU A 65 -1.90 12.51 1.84
N SER A 66 -1.67 12.08 0.60
CA SER A 66 -1.88 12.91 -0.60
C SER A 66 -3.35 13.27 -0.80
N ALA A 67 -4.27 12.35 -0.55
CA ALA A 67 -5.70 12.59 -0.66
C ALA A 67 -6.15 13.69 0.31
N ASP A 68 -5.70 13.64 1.56
CA ASP A 68 -5.99 14.66 2.57
C ASP A 68 -5.44 16.04 2.14
N ILE A 69 -4.22 16.07 1.59
CA ILE A 69 -3.62 17.31 1.06
C ILE A 69 -4.44 17.87 -0.11
N TYR A 70 -4.83 17.03 -1.08
CA TYR A 70 -5.66 17.48 -2.20
C TYR A 70 -7.03 17.94 -1.77
N GLN A 71 -7.65 17.27 -0.80
CA GLN A 71 -8.93 17.66 -0.23
C GLN A 71 -8.83 19.04 0.45
N ALA A 72 -7.81 19.24 1.30
CA ALA A 72 -7.55 20.52 1.94
C ALA A 72 -7.24 21.65 0.94
N ALA A 73 -6.64 21.32 -0.20
CA ALA A 73 -6.36 22.26 -1.30
C ALA A 73 -7.54 22.52 -2.24
N GLY A 74 -8.74 21.98 -1.97
CA GLY A 74 -9.91 22.15 -2.82
C GLY A 74 -9.75 21.48 -4.19
N ARG A 75 -9.14 20.29 -4.22
CA ARG A 75 -8.94 19.46 -5.42
C ARG A 75 -9.56 18.05 -5.21
N PRO A 76 -10.87 17.93 -4.98
CA PRO A 76 -11.51 16.66 -4.60
C PRO A 76 -11.33 15.55 -5.65
N ALA A 77 -11.34 15.89 -6.95
CA ALA A 77 -11.09 14.90 -8.01
C ALA A 77 -9.69 14.27 -7.95
N LEU A 78 -8.68 14.98 -7.44
CA LEU A 78 -7.35 14.41 -7.21
C LEU A 78 -7.32 13.58 -5.93
N ALA A 79 -8.04 14.00 -4.89
CA ALA A 79 -8.18 13.21 -3.66
C ALA A 79 -8.87 11.87 -3.93
N ASP A 80 -9.99 11.87 -4.65
CA ASP A 80 -10.73 10.66 -5.04
C ASP A 80 -9.85 9.70 -5.84
N ARG A 81 -8.99 10.24 -6.71
CA ARG A 81 -8.03 9.45 -7.46
C ARG A 81 -7.01 8.78 -6.54
N GLU A 82 -6.41 9.53 -5.61
CA GLU A 82 -5.46 8.97 -4.65
C GLU A 82 -6.10 7.88 -3.78
N LEU A 83 -7.34 8.08 -3.31
CA LEU A 83 -8.08 7.08 -2.55
C LEU A 83 -8.39 5.82 -3.37
N ALA A 84 -8.75 5.98 -4.64
CA ALA A 84 -8.98 4.85 -5.53
C ALA A 84 -7.69 4.04 -5.75
N GLU A 85 -6.56 4.72 -5.94
CA GLU A 85 -5.24 4.07 -6.04
C GLU A 85 -4.81 3.44 -4.69
N ALA A 86 -5.18 4.03 -3.54
CA ALA A 86 -4.94 3.45 -2.22
C ALA A 86 -5.70 2.12 -2.03
N GLY A 87 -6.98 2.09 -2.40
CA GLY A 87 -7.81 0.88 -2.30
C GLY A 87 -7.28 -0.30 -3.13
N VAL A 88 -6.66 -0.03 -4.29
CA VAL A 88 -5.96 -1.07 -5.07
C VAL A 88 -4.80 -1.68 -4.29
N LEU A 89 -4.01 -0.87 -3.57
CA LEU A 89 -2.88 -1.35 -2.78
C LEU A 89 -3.33 -2.09 -1.51
N GLU A 90 -4.40 -1.61 -0.87
CA GLU A 90 -4.96 -2.22 0.35
C GLU A 90 -5.47 -3.64 0.12
N ALA A 91 -5.91 -3.98 -1.10
CA ALA A 91 -6.28 -5.34 -1.47
C ALA A 91 -5.15 -6.37 -1.31
N TYR A 92 -3.89 -5.92 -1.28
CA TYR A 92 -2.70 -6.77 -1.08
C TYR A 92 -2.20 -6.80 0.36
N LEU A 93 -2.75 -5.96 1.23
CA LEU A 93 -2.39 -5.94 2.63
C LEU A 93 -3.25 -6.96 3.38
N PRO A 94 -2.67 -7.68 4.37
CA PRO A 94 -3.49 -8.40 5.33
C PRO A 94 -4.51 -7.41 5.88
N ARG A 95 -5.78 -7.81 5.98
CA ARG A 95 -6.85 -7.00 6.59
C ARG A 95 -6.27 -6.34 7.83
N GLN A 96 -6.02 -5.03 7.74
CA GLN A 96 -5.66 -4.29 8.92
C GLN A 96 -6.91 -4.39 9.80
N LEU A 97 -6.75 -4.87 11.02
CA LEU A 97 -7.61 -4.37 12.08
C LEU A 97 -7.47 -2.85 11.93
N ASP A 98 -8.55 -2.17 11.54
CA ASP A 98 -8.52 -0.73 11.27
C ASP A 98 -7.64 -0.05 12.32
N ASP A 99 -6.83 0.94 11.98
CA ASP A 99 -5.99 1.58 13.00
C ASP A 99 -6.84 2.08 14.20
N ALA A 100 -8.15 2.27 14.02
CA ALA A 100 -9.15 2.42 15.08
C ALA A 100 -9.34 1.15 15.96
N ALA A 101 -9.47 -0.04 15.37
CA ALA A 101 -9.50 -1.33 16.05
C ALA A 101 -8.16 -1.68 16.73
N VAL A 102 -7.01 -1.36 16.12
CA VAL A 102 -5.69 -1.52 16.77
C VAL A 102 -5.53 -0.55 17.92
N ARG A 103 -5.91 0.73 17.75
CA ARG A 103 -5.95 1.70 18.87
C ARG A 103 -6.89 1.23 19.98
N ALA A 104 -8.08 0.74 19.64
CA ALA A 104 -9.03 0.19 20.62
C ALA A 104 -8.47 -1.04 21.34
N LEU A 105 -7.78 -1.94 20.65
CA LEU A 105 -7.11 -3.10 21.26
C LEU A 105 -5.94 -2.71 22.16
N VAL A 106 -5.14 -1.71 21.76
CA VAL A 106 -4.05 -1.18 22.60
C VAL A 106 -4.61 -0.46 23.83
N THR A 107 -5.65 0.36 23.68
CA THR A 107 -6.33 1.01 24.82
C THR A 107 -7.00 -0.01 25.74
N ALA A 108 -7.63 -1.05 25.19
CA ALA A 108 -8.23 -2.13 25.97
C ALA A 108 -7.17 -2.96 26.71
N ALA A 109 -6.06 -3.31 26.05
CA ALA A 109 -4.96 -4.04 26.67
C ALA A 109 -4.26 -3.23 27.78
N ILE A 110 -4.16 -1.89 27.63
CA ILE A 110 -3.66 -1.00 28.68
C ILE A 110 -4.64 -0.96 29.87
N ALA A 111 -5.95 -0.91 29.61
CA ALA A 111 -6.98 -0.91 30.65
C ALA A 111 -7.05 -2.25 31.42
N GLU A 112 -6.74 -3.37 30.76
CA GLU A 112 -6.77 -4.71 31.35
C GLU A 112 -5.44 -5.07 32.06
N SER A 113 -4.31 -4.44 31.71
CA SER A 113 -3.00 -4.71 32.30
C SER A 113 -2.58 -3.78 33.44
N GLY A 114 -3.34 -2.72 33.74
CA GLY A 114 -3.24 -1.96 34.99
C GLY A 114 -1.89 -1.26 35.24
N ALA A 115 -1.81 0.00 34.81
CA ALA A 115 -1.02 1.03 35.48
C ALA A 115 -1.95 2.16 35.92
#